data_AF-A0A960MFW6-F1
#
_entry.id   AF-A0A960MFW6-F1
#
_cell.length_a   1.000
_cell.length_b   1.000
_cell.length_c   1.000
_cell.angle_alpha   90.00
_cell.angle_beta   90.00
_cell.angle_gamma   90.00
#
_symmetry.space_group_name_H-M   'P 1'
#
loop_
_entity.id
_entity.type
_entity.pdbx_description
1 polymer ?
#
loop_
_entity_poly.entity_id
_entity_poly.type
_entity_poly.pdbx_seq_one_letter_code
_entity_poly.pdbx_strand_id
1 'polypeptide(L)'
;MDSDSPSKAPTPRPVPARFLVSRRTLHFDRFMTSAIVFGGIGIVVAVFGIFAFILGEIFPLFGEAKITESRTADFRYSAGGVLGLDEWSKRPFFFDGRSEISFLPLDGDSDAAVSTEAIPLPEGSELS
;
A
#
# COMPACT_ATOMS: atom_id res chain seq x y z
N MET A 1 -7.46 58.20 -60.60
CA MET A 1 -6.53 57.87 -59.50
C MET A 1 -6.95 58.72 -58.33
N ASP A 2 -7.89 58.22 -57.53
CA ASP A 2 -8.35 58.91 -56.32
C ASP A 2 -7.62 58.30 -55.13
N SER A 3 -6.82 59.13 -54.47
CA SER A 3 -6.01 58.79 -53.31
C SER A 3 -6.89 58.52 -52.09
N ASP A 4 -7.00 57.26 -51.70
CA ASP A 4 -7.60 56.81 -50.45
C ASP A 4 -6.77 57.37 -49.26
N SER A 5 -7.39 58.23 -48.45
CA SER A 5 -6.80 58.73 -47.21
C SER A 5 -7.33 57.89 -46.04
N PRO A 6 -6.47 57.44 -45.10
CA PRO A 6 -6.88 56.47 -44.10
C PRO A 6 -7.87 57.08 -43.09
N SER A 7 -9.07 56.49 -43.04
CA SER A 7 -10.10 56.79 -42.04
C SER A 7 -9.56 56.49 -40.62
N LYS A 8 -9.36 57.55 -39.83
CA LYS A 8 -8.89 57.51 -38.45
C LYS A 8 -9.82 56.63 -37.59
N ALA A 9 -9.27 55.60 -36.96
CA ALA A 9 -10.03 54.70 -36.09
C ALA A 9 -10.67 55.46 -34.90
N PRO A 10 -11.87 55.09 -34.45
CA PRO A 10 -12.57 55.77 -33.37
C PRO A 10 -11.84 55.58 -32.04
N THR A 11 -11.71 56.65 -31.26
CA THR A 11 -11.08 56.62 -29.94
C THR A 11 -12.02 56.00 -28.90
N PRO A 12 -11.56 55.08 -28.02
CA PRO A 12 -12.42 54.45 -27.02
C PRO A 12 -13.05 55.45 -26.05
N ARG A 13 -14.36 55.31 -25.78
CA ARG A 13 -15.08 56.14 -24.81
C ARG A 13 -14.58 55.86 -23.37
N PRO A 14 -14.35 56.87 -22.54
CA PRO A 14 -13.87 56.68 -21.17
C PRO A 14 -14.91 55.96 -20.31
N VAL A 15 -14.46 54.94 -19.57
CA VAL A 15 -15.30 54.06 -18.75
C VAL A 15 -15.73 54.80 -17.46
N PRO A 16 -17.03 54.80 -17.10
CA PRO A 16 -17.51 55.46 -15.88
C PRO A 16 -16.88 54.88 -14.60
N ALA A 17 -16.55 55.74 -13.63
CA ALA A 17 -15.82 55.39 -12.41
C ALA A 17 -16.46 54.27 -11.55
N ARG A 18 -17.77 54.06 -11.64
CA ARG A 18 -18.50 52.97 -10.97
C ARG A 18 -18.13 51.56 -11.47
N PHE A 19 -17.48 51.46 -12.62
CA PHE A 19 -17.00 50.19 -13.19
C PHE A 19 -15.51 49.96 -12.90
N LEU A 20 -14.84 50.88 -12.19
CA LEU A 20 -13.46 50.69 -11.76
C LEU A 20 -13.44 49.88 -10.47
N VAL A 21 -13.08 48.61 -10.60
CA VAL A 21 -12.87 47.72 -9.45
C VAL A 21 -11.69 48.19 -8.62
N SER A 22 -11.75 48.02 -7.30
CA SER A 22 -10.64 48.41 -6.43
C SER A 22 -9.39 47.59 -6.79
N ARG A 23 -8.21 48.23 -6.75
CA ARG A 23 -6.94 47.54 -7.07
C ARG A 23 -6.70 46.32 -6.18
N ARG A 24 -7.15 46.36 -4.93
CA ARG A 24 -7.08 45.24 -3.98
C ARG A 24 -7.92 44.04 -4.42
N THR A 25 -9.12 44.28 -4.95
CA THR A 25 -9.99 43.24 -5.50
C THR A 25 -9.32 42.52 -6.67
N LEU A 26 -8.65 43.26 -7.57
CA LEU A 26 -7.94 42.69 -8.71
C LEU A 26 -6.75 41.80 -8.29
N HIS A 27 -6.02 42.21 -7.25
CA HIS A 27 -4.92 41.39 -6.71
C HIS A 27 -5.43 40.11 -6.04
N PHE A 28 -6.53 40.20 -5.29
CA PHE A 28 -7.13 39.03 -4.65
C PHE A 28 -7.71 38.03 -5.66
N ASP A 29 -8.32 38.53 -6.74
CA ASP A 29 -8.82 37.71 -7.85
C ASP A 29 -7.69 36.94 -8.56
N ARG A 30 -6.56 37.61 -8.83
CA ARG A 30 -5.36 36.94 -9.37
C ARG A 30 -4.78 35.91 -8.41
N PHE A 31 -4.79 36.18 -7.11
CA PHE A 31 -4.35 35.20 -6.11
C PHE A 31 -5.25 33.97 -6.10
N MET A 32 -6.58 34.15 -6.10
CA MET A 32 -7.54 33.04 -6.14
C MET A 32 -7.36 32.19 -7.40
N THR A 33 -7.18 32.83 -8.55
CA THR A 33 -6.91 32.13 -9.82
C THR A 33 -5.63 31.30 -9.72
N SER A 34 -4.56 31.87 -9.16
CA SER A 34 -3.29 31.17 -8.97
C SER A 34 -3.41 29.99 -7.99
N ALA A 35 -4.18 30.15 -6.91
CA ALA A 35 -4.40 29.09 -5.92
C ALA A 35 -5.15 27.90 -6.52
N ILE A 36 -6.17 28.15 -7.37
CA ILE A 36 -6.91 27.08 -8.06
C ILE A 36 -5.99 26.31 -9.01
N VAL A 37 -5.18 27.02 -9.80
CA VAL A 37 -4.25 26.38 -10.75
C VAL A 37 -3.19 25.57 -10.00
N PHE A 38 -2.58 26.14 -8.96
CA PHE A 38 -1.57 25.44 -8.18
C PHE A 38 -2.15 24.22 -7.44
N GLY A 39 -3.35 24.34 -6.88
CA GLY A 39 -4.06 23.23 -6.26
C GLY A 39 -4.36 22.10 -7.24
N GLY A 40 -4.83 22.43 -8.44
CA GLY A 40 -5.05 21.46 -9.51
C GLY A 40 -3.77 20.71 -9.92
N ILE A 41 -2.67 21.44 -10.14
CA ILE A 41 -1.36 20.83 -10.43
C ILE A 41 -0.91 19.95 -9.26
N GLY A 42 -1.09 20.40 -8.02
CA GLY A 42 -0.74 19.64 -6.82
C GLY A 42 -1.45 18.29 -6.74
N ILE A 43 -2.75 18.25 -7.04
CA ILE A 43 -3.52 16.99 -7.07
C ILE A 43 -2.98 16.06 -8.16
N VAL A 44 -2.73 16.59 -9.37
CA VAL A 44 -2.18 15.79 -10.47
C VAL A 44 -0.83 15.16 -10.08
N VAL A 45 0.08 15.97 -9.52
CA VAL A 45 1.39 15.50 -9.05
C VAL A 45 1.24 14.44 -7.94
N ALA A 46 0.34 14.65 -6.98
CA ALA A 46 0.09 13.70 -5.89
C ALA A 46 -0.42 12.35 -6.42
N VAL A 47 -1.38 12.35 -7.35
CA VAL A 47 -1.91 11.13 -7.97
C VAL A 47 -0.81 10.39 -8.73
N PHE A 48 -0.01 11.08 -9.55
CA PHE A 48 1.12 10.46 -10.24
C PHE A 48 2.18 9.92 -9.28
N GLY A 49 2.46 10.64 -8.19
CA GLY A 49 3.41 10.20 -7.16
C GLY A 49 2.97 8.92 -6.47
N ILE A 50 1.71 8.86 -6.01
CA ILE A 50 1.14 7.66 -5.39
C ILE A 50 1.09 6.52 -6.41
N PHE A 51 0.70 6.80 -7.65
CA PHE A 51 0.68 5.79 -8.72
C PHE A 51 2.07 5.19 -8.95
N ALA A 52 3.12 6.02 -9.08
CA ALA A 52 4.48 5.55 -9.26
C ALA A 52 4.99 4.76 -8.05
N PHE A 53 4.64 5.18 -6.84
CA PHE A 53 4.96 4.47 -5.60
C PHE A 53 4.33 3.07 -5.59
N ILE A 54 3.03 2.97 -5.86
CA ILE A 54 2.32 1.68 -5.94
C ILE A 54 2.94 0.80 -7.03
N LEU A 55 3.27 1.35 -8.20
CA LEU A 55 3.92 0.58 -9.26
C LEU A 55 5.28 0.02 -8.81
N GLY A 56 6.04 0.81 -8.06
CA GLY A 56 7.33 0.40 -7.49
C GLY A 56 7.21 -0.75 -6.48
N GLU A 57 6.15 -0.78 -5.67
CA GLU A 57 5.87 -1.85 -4.71
C GLU A 57 5.28 -3.11 -5.36
N ILE A 58 4.46 -2.94 -6.39
CA ILE A 58 3.83 -4.08 -7.08
C ILE A 58 4.82 -4.78 -8.02
N PHE A 59 5.69 -4.04 -8.70
CA PHE A 59 6.67 -4.62 -9.64
C PHE A 59 7.50 -5.78 -9.05
N PRO A 60 8.10 -5.70 -7.84
CA PRO A 60 8.86 -6.81 -7.27
C PRO A 60 8.01 -8.04 -6.94
N LEU A 61 6.69 -7.90 -6.77
CA LEU A 61 5.80 -9.05 -6.57
C LEU A 61 5.66 -9.93 -7.81
N PHE A 62 5.94 -9.38 -9.00
CA PHE A 62 6.04 -10.16 -10.23
C PHE A 62 7.41 -10.82 -10.40
N GLY A 63 8.36 -10.55 -9.49
CA GLY A 63 9.65 -11.24 -9.44
C GLY A 63 9.49 -12.70 -9.00
N GLU A 64 10.43 -13.54 -9.40
CA GLU A 64 10.43 -14.94 -8.98
C GLU A 64 10.61 -15.05 -7.46
N ALA A 65 9.77 -15.87 -6.82
CA ALA A 65 9.96 -16.22 -5.42
C ALA A 65 11.26 -17.01 -5.28
N LYS A 66 12.31 -16.36 -4.80
CA LYS A 66 13.59 -17.02 -4.52
C LYS A 66 13.47 -17.85 -3.25
N ILE A 67 12.97 -19.08 -3.40
CA ILE A 67 12.90 -20.06 -2.31
C ILE A 67 14.32 -20.50 -2.00
N THR A 68 14.84 -20.02 -0.88
CA THR A 68 16.12 -20.48 -0.32
C THR A 68 15.76 -21.36 0.88
N GLU A 69 16.22 -22.61 0.87
CA GLU A 69 16.03 -23.51 2.00
C GLU A 69 16.72 -22.91 3.22
N SER A 70 15.93 -22.40 4.17
CA SER A 70 16.47 -21.65 5.30
C SER A 70 17.06 -22.60 6.35
N ARG A 71 16.44 -23.76 6.58
CA ARG A 71 16.85 -24.79 7.54
C ARG A 71 16.18 -26.12 7.21
N THR A 72 16.92 -27.20 7.42
CA THR A 72 16.41 -28.57 7.47
C THR A 72 16.45 -29.00 8.94
N ALA A 73 15.34 -29.54 9.47
CA ALA A 73 15.30 -30.08 10.82
C ALA A 73 14.99 -31.58 10.75
N ASP A 74 15.83 -32.38 11.39
CA ASP A 74 15.59 -33.82 11.54
C ASP A 74 14.53 -34.05 12.60
N PHE A 75 13.52 -34.83 12.24
CA PHE A 75 12.40 -35.09 13.12
C PHE A 75 12.29 -36.60 13.39
N ARG A 76 12.06 -36.95 14.66
CA ARG A 76 11.82 -38.35 15.06
C ARG A 76 10.32 -38.66 14.94
N TYR A 77 9.91 -39.17 13.78
CA TYR A 77 8.53 -39.55 13.51
C TYR A 77 8.20 -40.93 14.11
N SER A 78 7.02 -41.02 14.74
CA SER A 78 6.34 -42.30 15.00
C SER A 78 5.55 -42.70 13.75
N ALA A 79 5.56 -43.99 13.38
CA ALA A 79 4.81 -44.48 12.22
C ALA A 79 3.31 -44.28 12.45
N GLY A 80 2.69 -43.37 11.68
CA GLY A 80 1.25 -43.07 11.76
C GLY A 80 0.89 -41.62 12.14
N GLY A 81 1.87 -40.77 12.47
CA GLY A 81 1.60 -39.36 12.80
C GLY A 81 1.44 -38.43 11.59
N VAL A 82 0.81 -37.28 11.84
CA VAL A 82 0.55 -36.22 10.86
C VAL A 82 1.50 -35.05 11.11
N LEU A 83 2.17 -34.60 10.06
CA LEU A 83 2.94 -33.35 10.05
C LEU A 83 2.06 -32.22 9.53
N GLY A 84 2.03 -31.10 10.25
CA GLY A 84 1.23 -29.92 9.91
C GLY A 84 1.99 -28.61 10.14
N LEU A 85 1.42 -27.52 9.66
CA LEU A 85 1.87 -26.16 9.92
C LEU A 85 0.77 -25.42 10.68
N ASP A 86 1.16 -24.54 11.60
CA ASP A 86 0.23 -23.60 12.21
C ASP A 86 -0.40 -22.66 11.16
N GLU A 87 -1.45 -21.95 11.57
CA GLU A 87 -2.25 -21.06 10.73
C GLU A 87 -1.44 -19.90 10.12
N TRP A 88 -0.26 -19.61 10.67
CA TRP A 88 0.67 -18.59 10.17
C TRP A 88 1.89 -19.17 9.44
N SER A 89 1.96 -20.50 9.27
CA SER A 89 3.09 -21.23 8.67
C SER A 89 4.46 -20.91 9.32
N LYS A 90 4.46 -20.61 10.61
CA LYS A 90 5.64 -20.31 11.42
C LYS A 90 6.10 -21.48 12.27
N ARG A 91 5.19 -22.36 12.69
CA ARG A 91 5.50 -23.47 13.60
C ARG A 91 5.01 -24.78 13.01
N PRO A 92 5.91 -25.61 12.45
CA PRO A 92 5.57 -26.97 12.12
C PRO A 92 5.31 -27.73 13.40
N PHE A 93 4.25 -28.53 13.37
CA PHE A 93 3.87 -29.40 14.46
C PHE A 93 3.70 -30.81 13.98
N PHE A 94 3.90 -31.74 14.90
CA PHE A 94 3.65 -33.15 14.67
C PHE A 94 2.63 -33.67 15.65
N PHE A 95 1.71 -34.46 15.14
CA PHE A 95 0.66 -35.11 15.89
C PHE A 95 0.80 -36.63 15.72
N ASP A 96 1.04 -37.36 16.80
CA ASP A 96 1.28 -38.80 16.74
C ASP A 96 0.01 -39.67 16.78
N GLY A 97 -1.18 -39.04 16.86
CA GLY A 97 -2.47 -39.72 16.99
C GLY A 97 -2.95 -39.89 18.44
N ARG A 98 -2.20 -39.42 19.44
CA ARG A 98 -2.57 -39.44 20.86
C ARG A 98 -3.05 -38.08 21.34
N SER A 99 -2.85 -37.74 22.61
CA SER A 99 -3.39 -36.53 23.25
C SER A 99 -2.47 -35.30 23.16
N GLU A 100 -1.35 -35.37 22.45
CA GLU A 100 -0.31 -34.34 22.49
C GLU A 100 0.10 -33.90 21.08
N ILE A 101 0.27 -32.59 20.90
CA ILE A 101 0.84 -31.97 19.70
C ILE A 101 2.22 -31.43 20.08
N SER A 102 3.25 -31.80 19.32
CA SER A 102 4.60 -31.30 19.49
C SER A 102 4.90 -30.21 18.48
N PHE A 103 5.16 -28.98 18.94
CA PHE A 103 5.57 -27.86 18.09
C PHE A 103 7.09 -27.72 18.05
N LEU A 104 7.64 -27.55 16.86
CA LEU A 104 9.07 -27.30 16.67
C LEU A 104 9.34 -25.79 16.55
N PRO A 105 10.28 -25.25 17.35
CA PRO A 105 10.74 -23.89 17.16
C PRO A 105 11.64 -23.81 15.92
N LEU A 106 11.19 -23.08 14.89
CA LEU A 106 12.02 -22.73 13.73
C LEU A 106 12.90 -21.49 13.99
N ASP A 107 12.60 -20.74 15.06
CA ASP A 107 13.29 -19.50 15.42
C ASP A 107 14.64 -19.78 16.06
N GLY A 108 15.68 -20.01 15.25
CA GLY A 108 17.07 -19.66 15.56
C GLY A 108 17.81 -20.43 16.67
N ASP A 109 17.12 -20.83 17.72
CA ASP A 109 17.65 -21.33 18.97
C ASP A 109 17.52 -22.86 18.98
N SER A 110 18.63 -23.51 18.67
CA SER A 110 18.76 -24.97 18.65
C SER A 110 18.55 -25.63 20.03
N ASP A 111 18.39 -24.82 21.09
CA ASP A 111 18.05 -25.23 22.45
C ASP A 111 16.60 -24.89 22.86
N ALA A 112 15.79 -24.31 21.96
CA ALA A 112 14.38 -24.09 22.25
C ALA A 112 13.67 -25.45 22.34
N ALA A 113 13.22 -25.78 23.55
CA ALA A 113 12.55 -27.04 23.83
C ALA A 113 11.31 -27.21 22.95
N VAL A 114 11.14 -28.42 22.41
CA VAL A 114 9.89 -28.84 21.75
C VAL A 114 8.74 -28.54 22.71
N SER A 115 7.85 -27.64 22.29
CA SER A 115 6.73 -27.25 23.11
C SER A 115 5.61 -28.24 22.84
N THR A 116 5.31 -29.06 23.84
CA THR A 116 4.22 -30.03 23.78
C THR A 116 2.98 -29.41 24.38
N GLU A 117 1.93 -29.32 23.59
CA GLU A 117 0.62 -28.91 24.07
C GLU A 117 -0.31 -30.12 24.12
N ALA A 118 -0.97 -30.31 25.27
CA ALA A 118 -2.01 -31.31 25.40
C ALA A 118 -3.27 -30.82 24.71
N ILE A 119 -3.83 -31.62 23.80
CA ILE A 119 -5.11 -31.31 23.17
C ILE A 119 -6.18 -31.38 24.27
N PRO A 120 -6.96 -30.31 24.52
CA PRO A 120 -8.12 -30.39 25.39
C PRO A 120 -9.18 -31.23 24.66
N LEU A 121 -9.11 -32.55 24.86
CA LEU A 121 -10.15 -33.45 24.40
C LEU A 121 -11.42 -33.14 25.21
N PRO A 122 -12.57 -32.86 24.56
CA PRO A 122 -13.83 -32.80 25.28
C PRO A 122 -14.05 -34.14 26.00
N GLU A 123 -14.48 -34.09 27.27
CA GLU A 123 -14.63 -35.29 28.09
C GLU A 123 -15.49 -36.34 27.35
N GLY A 124 -14.88 -37.48 27.00
CA GLY A 124 -15.54 -38.60 26.33
C GLY A 124 -15.11 -38.92 24.89
N SER A 125 -14.13 -38.23 24.30
CA SER A 125 -13.56 -38.63 23.00
C SER A 125 -12.23 -39.38 23.18
N GLU A 126 -12.25 -40.71 23.07
CA GLU A 126 -11.03 -41.51 22.86
C GLU A 126 -10.64 -41.46 21.39
N LEU A 127 -9.36 -41.19 21.12
CA LEU A 127 -8.79 -41.25 19.78
C LEU A 127 -8.63 -42.73 19.40
N SER A 128 -9.38 -43.16 18.38
CA SER A 128 -9.41 -44.53 17.87
C SER A 128 -8.25 -44.87 16.96
#